data_AF-A0A6P1WXV4-F1
#
_entry.id   AF-A0A6P1WXV4-F1
#
_cell.length_a   1.000
_cell.length_b   1.000
_cell.length_c   1.000
_cell.angle_alpha   90.00
_cell.angle_beta   90.00
_cell.angle_gamma   90.00
#
_symmetry.space_group_name_H-M   'P 1'
#
loop_
_entity.id
_entity.type
_entity.pdbx_description
1 polymer ?
#
loop_
_entity_poly.entity_id
_entity_poly.type
_entity_poly.pdbx_seq_one_letter_code
_entity_poly.pdbx_strand_id
1 'polypeptide(L)' 'MYIKILIPIIILIIIYLFICYRDLYKINMVKYLPKWGWSIIIIISIPLGGVIYFLFGRETRGDNG' A
#
# COMPACT_ATOMS: atom_id res chain seq x y z
N MET A 1 -22.26 -21.62 -0.01
CA MET A 1 -22.44 -20.89 -1.29
C MET A 1 -21.73 -19.51 -1.32
N TYR A 2 -21.55 -18.82 -0.18
CA TYR A 2 -20.86 -17.50 -0.12
C TYR A 2 -19.32 -17.53 -0.20
N ILE A 3 -18.71 -18.64 0.24
CA ILE A 3 -17.25 -18.79 0.31
C ILE A 3 -16.60 -18.61 -1.08
N LYS A 4 -17.29 -19.02 -2.15
CA LYS A 4 -16.81 -18.90 -3.53
C LYS A 4 -16.62 -17.45 -3.99
N ILE A 5 -17.41 -16.50 -3.46
CA ILE A 5 -17.27 -15.06 -3.76
C ILE A 5 -16.15 -14.42 -2.92
N LEU A 6 -15.91 -14.91 -1.69
CA LEU A 6 -14.83 -14.38 -0.87
C LEU A 6 -13.45 -14.72 -1.41
N ILE A 7 -13.27 -15.90 -2.04
CA ILE A 7 -11.98 -16.34 -2.58
C ILE A 7 -11.33 -15.28 -3.49
N PRO A 8 -11.97 -14.80 -4.57
CA PRO A 8 -11.35 -13.79 -5.44
C PRO A 8 -11.11 -12.46 -4.73
N ILE A 9 -11.98 -12.07 -3.77
CA ILE A 9 -11.82 -10.83 -3.00
C ILE A 9 -10.58 -10.91 -2.10
N ILE A 10 -10.41 -12.04 -1.40
CA ILE A 10 -9.23 -12.27 -0.55
C ILE A 10 -7.96 -12.29 -1.38
N ILE A 11 -7.97 -12.96 -2.54
CA ILE A 11 -6.83 -12.97 -3.47
C ILE A 11 -6.49 -11.54 -3.92
N LEU A 12 -7.50 -10.74 -4.26
CA LEU A 12 -7.31 -9.36 -4.70
C LEU A 12 -6.72 -8.48 -3.59
N ILE A 13 -7.18 -8.65 -2.35
CA ILE A 13 -6.62 -7.97 -1.17
C ILE A 13 -5.16 -8.39 -0.95
N ILE A 14 -4.84 -9.68 -1.05
CA ILE A 14 -3.46 -10.18 -0.88
C ILE A 14 -2.55 -9.61 -1.96
N ILE A 15 -2.96 -9.64 -3.23
CA ILE A 15 -2.20 -9.06 -4.35
C ILE A 15 -1.98 -7.57 -4.13
N TYR A 16 -3.03 -6.85 -3.71
CA TYR A 16 -2.97 -5.43 -3.42
C TYR A 16 -1.96 -5.08 -2.31
N LEU A 17 -2.04 -5.77 -1.17
CA LEU A 17 -1.09 -5.60 -0.07
C LEU A 17 0.32 -5.94 -0.53
N PHE A 18 0.50 -7.02 -1.27
CA PHE A 18 1.81 -7.43 -1.78
C PHE A 18 2.43 -6.35 -2.68
N ILE A 19 1.66 -5.74 -3.56
CA ILE A 19 2.12 -4.63 -4.42
C ILE A 19 2.53 -3.42 -3.58
N CYS A 20 1.68 -2.99 -2.64
CA CYS A 20 1.97 -1.83 -1.79
C CYS A 20 3.22 -2.04 -0.93
N TYR A 21 3.36 -3.22 -0.32
CA TYR A 21 4.52 -3.57 0.50
C TYR A 21 5.79 -3.69 -0.34
N ARG A 22 5.71 -4.34 -1.50
CA ARG A 22 6.86 -4.44 -2.42
C ARG A 22 7.38 -3.05 -2.81
N ASP A 23 6.48 -2.11 -3.09
CA ASP A 23 6.85 -0.72 -3.37
C ASP A 23 7.48 -0.05 -2.14
N LEU A 24 6.85 -0.18 -0.97
CA LEU A 24 7.31 0.37 0.30
C LEU A 24 8.72 -0.09 0.71
N TYR A 25 9.05 -1.36 0.47
CA TYR A 25 10.40 -1.86 0.73
C TYR A 25 11.40 -1.46 -0.36
N LYS A 26 10.95 -1.34 -1.61
CA LYS A 26 11.79 -0.94 -2.74
C LYS A 26 12.23 0.52 -2.66
N ILE A 27 11.36 1.40 -2.15
CA ILE A 27 11.68 2.82 -1.99
C ILE A 27 12.54 3.01 -0.74
N ASN A 28 13.65 3.74 -0.87
CA ASN A 28 14.56 4.00 0.26
C ASN A 28 14.05 5.11 1.17
N MET A 29 13.35 6.10 0.63
CA MET A 29 12.86 7.27 1.37
C MET A 29 11.34 7.40 1.24
N VAL A 30 10.68 7.36 2.40
CA VAL A 30 9.23 7.57 2.53
C VAL A 30 9.00 8.88 3.28
N LYS A 31 8.03 9.68 2.83
CA LYS A 31 7.70 10.98 3.41
C LYS A 31 6.69 10.82 4.55
N TYR A 32 6.68 11.80 5.48
CA TYR A 32 5.79 11.94 6.64
C TYR A 32 5.88 10.88 7.75
N LEU A 33 5.97 9.61 7.40
CA LEU A 33 5.94 8.48 8.33
C LEU A 33 7.03 7.47 7.99
N PRO A 34 7.58 6.75 8.99
CA PRO A 34 8.51 5.65 8.74
C PRO A 34 7.81 4.52 7.96
N LYS A 35 8.58 3.59 7.38
CA LYS A 35 8.03 2.45 6.60
C LYS A 35 6.98 1.65 7.39
N TRP A 36 7.20 1.44 8.69
CA TRP A 36 6.21 0.86 9.60
C TRP A 36 4.88 1.61 9.57
N GLY A 37 4.90 2.94 9.52
CA GLY A 37 3.71 3.79 9.65
C GLY A 37 2.79 3.60 8.47
N TRP A 38 3.39 3.64 7.28
CA TRP A 38 2.70 3.36 6.04
C TRP A 38 2.17 1.94 5.96
N SER A 39 2.93 0.94 6.41
CA SER A 39 2.49 -0.46 6.52
C SER A 39 1.17 -0.60 7.31
N ILE A 40 1.07 0.03 8.48
CA ILE A 40 -0.14 0.00 9.30
C ILE A 40 -1.33 0.68 8.59
N ILE A 41 -1.11 1.83 7.97
CA ILE A 41 -2.15 2.58 7.24
C ILE A 41 -2.69 1.76 6.05
N ILE A 42 -1.80 1.10 5.31
CA ILE A 42 -2.15 0.25 4.17
C ILE A 42 -3.03 -0.92 4.61
N ILE A 43 -2.78 -1.53 5.78
CA ILE A 43 -3.59 -2.64 6.32
C ILE A 43 -4.95 -2.17 6.84
N ILE A 44 -4.99 -1.10 7.64
CA ILE A 44 -6.21 -0.67 8.32
C ILE A 44 -7.21 -0.02 7.34
N SER A 45 -6.71 0.61 6.29
CA SER A 45 -7.53 1.37 5.35
C SER A 45 -7.47 0.76 3.95
N ILE A 46 -7.85 -0.50 3.77
CA ILE A 46 -7.89 -1.09 2.42
C ILE A 46 -9.14 -0.55 1.67
N PRO A 47 -9.03 0.01 0.45
CA PRO A 47 -7.82 0.31 -0.31
C PRO A 47 -7.27 1.75 -0.13
N LEU A 48 -8.00 2.64 0.54
CA LEU A 48 -7.64 4.06 0.65
C LEU A 48 -6.21 4.33 1.17
N GLY A 49 -5.73 3.57 2.15
CA GLY A 49 -4.41 3.70 2.75
C GLY A 49 -3.26 3.50 1.78
N GLY A 50 -3.37 2.58 0.82
CA GLY A 50 -2.34 2.44 -0.21
C GLY A 50 -2.43 3.55 -1.27
N VAL A 51 -3.62 4.05 -1.58
CA VAL A 51 -3.78 5.26 -2.42
C VAL A 51 -3.07 6.44 -1.77
N ILE A 52 -3.31 6.69 -0.47
CA ILE A 52 -2.65 7.77 0.28
C ILE A 52 -1.12 7.56 0.31
N TYR A 53 -0.66 6.33 0.54
CA TYR A 53 0.76 5.98 0.46
C TYR A 53 1.37 6.32 -0.90
N PHE A 54 0.70 5.95 -1.99
CA PHE A 54 1.19 6.18 -3.35
C PHE A 54 1.17 7.66 -3.76
N LEU A 55 0.24 8.47 -3.23
CA LEU A 55 0.22 9.92 -3.52
C LEU A 55 1.18 10.73 -2.66
N PHE A 56 1.19 10.49 -1.35
CA PHE A 56 1.89 11.36 -0.38
C PHE A 56 3.07 10.68 0.30
N GLY A 57 3.01 9.36 0.51
CA GLY A 57 4.01 8.61 1.26
C GLY A 57 5.26 8.26 0.48
N ARG A 58 5.13 8.03 -0.83
CA ARG A 58 6.28 7.77 -1.69
C ARG A 58 6.99 9.05 -2.09
N GLU A 59 8.31 9.04 -2.05
CA GLU A 59 9.08 10.10 -2.67
C GLU A 59 8.97 9.98 -4.20
N THR A 60 8.12 10.82 -4.78
CA THR A 60 7.99 10.88 -6.24
C THR A 60 9.28 11.48 -6.78
N ARG A 61 9.96 10.72 -7.64
CA ARG A 61 11.27 11.01 -8.26
C ARG A 61 11.32 12.32 -9.10
N GLY A 62 10.28 13.16 -9.05
CA GLY A 62 10.12 14.42 -9.77
C GLY A 62 10.13 15.68 -8.89
N ASP A 63 10.36 15.55 -7.57
CA ASP A 63 10.48 16.68 -6.64
C ASP A 63 11.95 17.16 -6.50
N ASN A 64 12.61 17.35 -7.65
CA ASN A 64 13.90 18.04 -7.80
C ASN A 64 13.70 19.26 -8.72
N GLY A 65 12.72 20.10 -8.39
CA GLY A 65 12.42 21.37 -9.07
C GLY A 65 12.73 22.55 -8.15
#